data_AF-A0A432UFX7-F1
#
_entry.id   AF-A0A432UFX7-F1
#
_cell.length_a   1.000
_cell.length_b   1.000
_cell.length_c   1.000
_cell.angle_alpha   90.00
_cell.angle_beta   90.00
_cell.angle_gamma   90.00
#
_symmetry.space_group_name_H-M   'P 1'
#
loop_
_entity.id
_entity.type
_entity.pdbx_description
1 polymer ?
#
loop_
_entity_poly.entity_id
_entity_poly.type
_entity_poly.pdbx_seq_one_letter_code
_entity_poly.pdbx_strand_id
1 'polypeptide(L)'
;YCTEGLYGKPDERSIEGIVDEVRILYEQGVKYFRIGRQPNILGYRTLKENGEFPKPNPEAICKLFREIRNVGEIKTLHIDNVNAGTIDAYPEESFKALKCIANYDTEGDVAPFGLESADEEVIRKNFLKVSPEGVRRAIRIVNEVGAFRERKNGLYKLLPGINFLVGLPGETKETFKKNVEFLKSILDEGLLVRRVNIRQVMVFEETPISEMVKRPKTKHRREFEKFKEWVRENFDLPMMKRVFPVGTVIRDVILEAHDGAHTLGRQIGTYPILVRIPEKLELFKSVDVVVVGHRERSVIGIPVPIDINRISLKLLTYLPGVSRETASEIILKRPFKDKGELLSLFPQLERIASEIKVEG
;
A
#
# COMPACT_ATOMS: atom_id res chain seq x y z
N TYR A 1 -4.85 -7.37 -23.63
CA TYR A 1 -5.92 -7.22 -22.61
C TYR A 1 -6.12 -5.77 -22.18
N CYS A 2 -5.07 -4.96 -22.15
CA CYS A 2 -5.15 -3.55 -21.73
C CYS A 2 -6.09 -2.74 -22.64
N THR A 3 -6.92 -1.89 -22.03
CA THR A 3 -7.84 -0.96 -22.71
C THR A 3 -7.22 0.41 -22.95
N GLU A 4 -6.07 0.71 -22.35
CA GLU A 4 -5.46 2.06 -22.39
C GLU A 4 -5.18 2.55 -23.82
N GLY A 5 -4.85 1.62 -24.74
CA GLY A 5 -4.63 1.96 -26.15
C GLY A 5 -5.87 2.49 -26.89
N LEU A 6 -7.08 2.27 -26.34
CA LEU A 6 -8.33 2.75 -26.93
C LEU A 6 -8.56 4.25 -26.68
N TYR A 7 -7.87 4.87 -25.72
CA TYR A 7 -8.03 6.29 -25.40
C TYR A 7 -7.24 7.23 -26.32
N GLY A 8 -6.42 6.70 -27.23
CA GLY A 8 -5.60 7.49 -28.14
C GLY A 8 -4.19 7.78 -27.61
N LYS A 9 -3.55 8.81 -28.17
CA LYS A 9 -2.19 9.21 -27.76
C LYS A 9 -2.23 9.87 -26.38
N PRO A 10 -1.18 9.70 -25.55
CA PRO A 10 -1.07 10.42 -24.28
C PRO A 10 -1.22 11.93 -24.48
N ASP A 11 -2.02 12.56 -23.64
CA ASP A 11 -2.15 14.01 -23.53
C ASP A 11 -1.80 14.43 -22.09
N GLU A 12 -0.91 15.40 -21.96
CA GLU A 12 -0.29 15.77 -20.70
C GLU A 12 -0.54 17.24 -20.37
N ARG A 13 -1.10 17.48 -19.19
CA ARG A 13 -1.28 18.84 -18.66
C ARG A 13 0.07 19.50 -18.35
N SER A 14 0.11 20.82 -18.34
CA SER A 14 1.24 21.60 -17.83
C SER A 14 1.38 21.42 -16.32
N ILE A 15 2.61 21.52 -15.78
CA ILE A 15 2.84 21.48 -14.33
C ILE A 15 2.06 22.61 -13.65
N GLU A 16 2.15 23.82 -14.19
CA GLU A 16 1.50 25.02 -13.67
C GLU A 16 -0.01 24.81 -13.57
N GLY A 17 -0.65 24.35 -14.64
CA GLY A 17 -2.08 24.04 -14.65
C GLY A 17 -2.51 22.90 -13.72
N ILE A 18 -1.64 21.94 -13.38
CA ILE A 18 -1.94 20.91 -12.36
C ILE A 18 -1.84 21.52 -10.96
N VAL A 19 -0.75 22.26 -10.70
CA VAL A 19 -0.51 22.91 -9.39
C VAL A 19 -1.59 23.94 -9.09
N ASP A 20 -2.04 24.70 -10.08
CA ASP A 20 -3.11 25.69 -9.94
C ASP A 20 -4.45 25.04 -9.56
N GLU A 21 -4.79 23.91 -10.18
CA GLU A 21 -5.98 23.15 -9.80
C GLU A 21 -5.88 22.65 -8.36
N VAL A 22 -4.73 22.05 -7.99
CA VAL A 22 -4.49 21.61 -6.61
C VAL A 22 -4.65 22.78 -5.63
N ARG A 23 -4.10 23.95 -5.95
CA ARG A 23 -4.19 25.15 -5.11
C ARG A 23 -5.64 25.61 -4.92
N ILE A 24 -6.40 25.73 -6.01
CA ILE A 24 -7.81 26.14 -5.95
C ILE A 24 -8.61 25.12 -5.12
N LEU A 25 -8.42 23.82 -5.35
CA LEU A 25 -9.10 22.78 -4.57
C LEU A 25 -8.71 22.82 -3.08
N TYR A 26 -7.43 23.08 -2.79
CA TYR A 26 -6.92 23.21 -1.43
C TYR A 26 -7.53 24.39 -0.68
N GLU A 27 -7.70 25.53 -1.34
CA GLU A 27 -8.37 26.74 -0.83
C GLU A 27 -9.86 26.47 -0.53
N GLN A 28 -10.50 25.57 -1.28
CA GLN A 28 -11.86 25.08 -1.00
C GLN A 28 -11.91 23.99 0.09
N GLY A 29 -10.79 23.65 0.72
CA GLY A 29 -10.72 22.72 1.84
C GLY A 29 -10.34 21.28 1.49
N VAL A 30 -10.05 20.96 0.21
CA VAL A 30 -9.58 19.62 -0.17
C VAL A 30 -8.16 19.39 0.35
N LYS A 31 -7.94 18.31 1.09
CA LYS A 31 -6.62 17.95 1.66
C LYS A 31 -6.04 16.65 1.13
N TYR A 32 -6.77 15.94 0.26
CA TYR A 32 -6.44 14.59 -0.19
C TYR A 32 -6.37 14.55 -1.71
N PHE A 33 -5.16 14.36 -2.24
CA PHE A 33 -4.85 14.39 -3.67
C PHE A 33 -4.20 13.08 -4.10
N ARG A 34 -4.59 12.61 -5.28
CA ARG A 34 -3.97 11.47 -5.95
C ARG A 34 -3.71 11.83 -7.40
N ILE A 35 -2.46 11.78 -7.82
CA ILE A 35 -2.05 12.06 -9.20
C ILE A 35 -2.31 10.81 -10.04
N GLY A 36 -3.50 10.77 -10.65
CA GLY A 36 -4.00 9.61 -11.37
C GLY A 36 -4.39 9.89 -12.82
N ARG A 37 -5.20 8.96 -13.37
CA ARG A 37 -5.62 8.96 -14.79
C ARG A 37 -4.43 8.85 -15.75
N GLN A 38 -3.44 8.05 -15.36
CA GLN A 38 -2.30 7.70 -16.20
C GLN A 38 -1.88 6.25 -15.97
N PRO A 39 -1.47 5.54 -17.04
CA PRO A 39 -0.97 4.18 -16.92
C PRO A 39 0.44 4.12 -16.30
N ASN A 40 1.17 5.24 -16.29
CA ASN A 40 2.54 5.31 -15.77
C ASN A 40 2.96 6.74 -15.42
N ILE A 41 3.09 7.07 -14.13
CA ILE A 41 3.61 8.39 -13.67
C ILE A 41 5.00 8.72 -14.21
N LEU A 42 5.83 7.69 -14.46
CA LEU A 42 7.19 7.91 -14.99
C LEU A 42 7.19 8.32 -16.46
N GLY A 43 6.04 8.23 -17.15
CA GLY A 43 5.89 8.73 -18.51
C GLY A 43 5.70 10.24 -18.60
N TYR A 44 5.33 10.90 -17.49
CA TYR A 44 5.00 12.33 -17.49
C TYR A 44 6.18 13.18 -17.96
N ARG A 45 5.95 14.00 -19.00
CA ARG A 45 6.91 14.90 -19.63
C ARG A 45 8.20 14.18 -20.06
N THR A 46 8.04 12.97 -20.59
CA THR A 46 9.16 12.08 -20.95
C THR A 46 10.23 12.77 -21.81
N LEU A 47 11.50 12.41 -21.55
CA LEU A 47 12.65 12.91 -22.31
C LEU A 47 12.77 12.27 -23.70
N LYS A 48 12.08 11.14 -23.93
CA LYS A 48 12.12 10.42 -25.20
C LYS A 48 10.79 9.68 -25.41
N GLU A 49 10.07 10.11 -26.44
CA GLU A 49 8.79 9.52 -26.82
C GLU A 49 8.93 8.28 -27.72
N ASN A 50 10.05 8.15 -28.42
CA ASN A 50 10.27 7.06 -29.39
C ASN A 50 10.83 5.81 -28.71
N GLY A 51 9.95 4.87 -28.34
CA GLY A 51 10.31 3.56 -27.79
C GLY A 51 9.12 2.82 -27.16
N GLU A 52 9.34 1.56 -26.74
CA GLU A 52 8.32 0.79 -26.01
C GLU A 52 8.00 1.38 -24.63
N PHE A 53 9.02 1.99 -24.00
CA PHE A 53 8.91 2.65 -22.71
C PHE A 53 9.36 4.11 -22.81
N PRO A 54 8.63 5.05 -22.19
CA PRO A 54 9.04 6.45 -22.10
C PRO A 54 10.27 6.57 -21.21
N LYS A 55 11.24 7.39 -21.61
CA LYS A 55 12.38 7.73 -20.74
C LYS A 55 11.92 8.72 -19.65
N PRO A 56 12.01 8.41 -18.35
CA PRO A 56 11.51 9.31 -17.31
C PRO A 56 12.19 10.68 -17.35
N ASN A 57 11.46 11.71 -16.95
CA ASN A 57 11.96 13.06 -16.75
C ASN A 57 11.96 13.41 -15.26
N PRO A 58 13.06 13.12 -14.52
CA PRO A 58 13.12 13.37 -13.10
C PRO A 58 12.90 14.85 -12.73
N GLU A 59 13.37 15.78 -13.56
CA GLU A 59 13.24 17.21 -13.29
C GLU A 59 11.78 17.67 -13.30
N ALA A 60 11.02 17.28 -14.33
CA ALA A 60 9.60 17.60 -14.43
C ALA A 60 8.78 16.97 -13.30
N ILE A 61 9.03 15.70 -12.98
CA ILE A 61 8.35 14.98 -11.89
C ILE A 61 8.69 15.63 -10.54
N CYS A 62 9.96 15.94 -10.30
CA CYS A 62 10.39 16.57 -9.05
C CYS A 62 9.78 17.97 -8.89
N LYS A 63 9.78 18.77 -9.96
CA LYS A 63 9.14 20.09 -9.98
C LYS A 63 7.65 19.98 -9.62
N LEU A 64 6.92 19.08 -10.28
CA LEU A 64 5.50 18.86 -10.03
C LEU A 64 5.21 18.52 -8.57
N PHE A 65 5.84 17.47 -8.02
CA PHE A 65 5.56 17.03 -6.66
C PHE A 65 5.98 18.07 -5.60
N ARG A 66 7.12 18.74 -5.81
CA ARG A 66 7.58 19.82 -4.93
C ARG A 66 6.60 20.99 -4.92
N GLU A 67 6.13 21.42 -6.09
CA GLU A 67 5.20 22.55 -6.19
C GLU A 67 3.83 22.23 -5.60
N ILE A 68 3.32 21.02 -5.83
CA ILE A 68 2.11 20.53 -5.16
C ILE A 68 2.30 20.51 -3.64
N ARG A 69 3.43 19.99 -3.15
CA ARG A 69 3.72 19.94 -1.71
C ARG A 69 3.81 21.33 -1.08
N ASN A 70 4.24 22.34 -1.84
CA ASN A 70 4.32 23.74 -1.40
C ASN A 70 2.98 24.46 -1.36
N VAL A 71 1.89 23.90 -1.92
CA VAL A 71 0.54 24.50 -1.86
C VAL A 71 0.06 24.64 -0.41
N GLY A 72 0.38 23.68 0.46
CA GLY A 72 0.02 23.74 1.86
C GLY A 72 0.13 22.38 2.56
N GLU A 73 -0.46 22.30 3.76
CA GLU A 73 -0.50 21.06 4.54
C GLU A 73 -1.48 20.04 3.92
N ILE A 74 -0.99 19.30 2.93
CA ILE A 74 -1.70 18.21 2.26
C ILE A 74 -1.61 16.94 3.12
N LYS A 75 -2.77 16.34 3.40
CA LYS A 75 -2.91 15.09 4.18
C LYS A 75 -2.62 13.84 3.36
N THR A 76 -2.93 13.87 2.06
CA THR A 76 -2.60 12.79 1.13
C THR A 76 -2.13 13.36 -0.20
N LEU A 77 -0.94 12.98 -0.65
CA LEU A 77 -0.45 13.20 -2.00
C LEU A 77 0.14 11.87 -2.50
N HIS A 78 -0.62 11.14 -3.29
CA HIS A 78 -0.26 9.78 -3.71
C HIS A 78 -0.24 9.63 -5.22
N ILE A 79 0.40 8.58 -5.73
CA ILE A 79 0.35 8.20 -7.15
C ILE A 79 -0.70 7.12 -7.46
N ASP A 80 -0.97 6.95 -8.75
CA ASP A 80 -1.90 5.92 -9.25
C ASP A 80 -1.20 4.68 -9.77
N ASN A 81 -0.35 4.79 -10.80
CA ASN A 81 0.30 3.65 -11.46
C ASN A 81 1.76 3.93 -11.79
N VAL A 82 2.60 2.89 -11.69
CA VAL A 82 3.99 2.89 -12.15
C VAL A 82 4.23 1.69 -13.05
N ASN A 83 4.86 1.90 -14.20
CA ASN A 83 5.21 0.81 -15.09
C ASN A 83 6.59 0.22 -14.71
N ALA A 84 6.61 -1.02 -14.23
CA ALA A 84 7.85 -1.70 -13.87
C ALA A 84 8.82 -1.86 -15.06
N GLY A 85 8.31 -2.01 -16.29
CA GLY A 85 9.14 -2.04 -17.49
C GLY A 85 9.83 -0.71 -17.80
N THR A 86 9.23 0.44 -17.43
CA THR A 86 9.91 1.74 -17.50
C THR A 86 11.06 1.82 -16.51
N ILE A 87 10.88 1.29 -15.30
CA ILE A 87 11.96 1.21 -14.30
C ILE A 87 13.08 0.30 -14.81
N ASP A 88 12.72 -0.85 -15.39
CA ASP A 88 13.70 -1.81 -15.90
C ASP A 88 14.51 -1.28 -17.09
N ALA A 89 13.86 -0.54 -17.98
CA ALA A 89 14.51 0.06 -19.16
C ALA A 89 15.38 1.29 -18.81
N TYR A 90 14.99 2.06 -17.80
CA TYR A 90 15.66 3.31 -17.40
C TYR A 90 15.83 3.38 -15.87
N PRO A 91 16.68 2.52 -15.28
CA PRO A 91 16.79 2.39 -13.83
C PRO A 91 17.29 3.67 -13.16
N GLU A 92 18.26 4.37 -13.75
CA GLU A 92 18.85 5.57 -13.16
C GLU A 92 17.87 6.76 -13.14
N GLU A 93 17.20 7.02 -14.27
CA GLU A 93 16.19 8.08 -14.35
C GLU A 93 14.97 7.75 -13.50
N SER A 94 14.53 6.50 -13.50
CA SER A 94 13.42 6.05 -12.65
C SER A 94 13.75 6.18 -11.17
N PHE A 95 14.97 5.82 -10.75
CA PHE A 95 15.43 6.02 -9.38
C PHE A 95 15.34 7.49 -8.96
N LYS A 96 15.84 8.41 -9.78
CA LYS A 96 15.80 9.85 -9.50
C LYS A 96 14.37 10.38 -9.41
N ALA A 97 13.50 9.98 -10.35
CA ALA A 97 12.10 10.39 -10.36
C ALA A 97 11.32 9.84 -9.14
N LEU A 98 11.44 8.54 -8.86
CA LEU A 98 10.78 7.89 -7.73
C LEU A 98 11.29 8.43 -6.39
N LYS A 99 12.58 8.73 -6.27
CA LYS A 99 13.14 9.38 -5.08
C LYS A 99 12.55 10.77 -4.85
N CYS A 100 12.33 11.55 -5.91
CA CYS A 100 11.62 12.82 -5.79
C CYS A 100 10.16 12.62 -5.34
N ILE A 101 9.43 11.65 -5.91
CA ILE A 101 8.07 11.31 -5.47
C ILE A 101 8.09 10.96 -3.99
N ALA A 102 8.92 9.99 -3.57
CA ALA A 102 9.02 9.53 -2.19
C ALA A 102 9.46 10.62 -1.19
N ASN A 103 10.09 11.71 -1.65
CA ASN A 103 10.45 12.83 -0.77
C ASN A 103 9.30 13.84 -0.58
N TYR A 104 8.40 13.95 -1.56
CA TYR A 104 7.37 15.00 -1.59
C TYR A 104 5.93 14.48 -1.49
N ASP A 105 5.71 13.17 -1.70
CA ASP A 105 4.45 12.48 -1.43
C ASP A 105 4.12 12.48 0.08
N THR A 106 3.02 11.83 0.46
CA THR A 106 2.70 11.58 1.88
C THR A 106 2.91 10.13 2.26
N GLU A 107 3.06 9.87 3.56
CA GLU A 107 3.27 8.50 4.06
C GLU A 107 2.18 7.51 3.61
N GLY A 108 2.59 6.29 3.29
CA GLY A 108 1.69 5.19 2.92
C GLY A 108 1.40 5.08 1.43
N ASP A 109 2.14 5.76 0.55
CA ASP A 109 1.97 5.68 -0.89
C ASP A 109 2.45 4.34 -1.47
N VAL A 110 1.94 4.01 -2.66
CA VAL A 110 2.13 2.73 -3.31
C VAL A 110 2.48 2.97 -4.78
N ALA A 111 3.56 2.35 -5.23
CA ALA A 111 3.92 2.23 -6.65
C ALA A 111 3.37 0.90 -7.19
N PRO A 112 2.17 0.85 -7.80
CA PRO A 112 1.54 -0.42 -8.15
C PRO A 112 2.07 -0.90 -9.50
N PHE A 113 2.59 -2.11 -9.52
CA PHE A 113 3.11 -2.77 -10.72
C PHE A 113 2.10 -3.76 -11.28
N GLY A 114 1.99 -3.78 -12.60
CA GLY A 114 1.42 -4.90 -13.35
C GLY A 114 2.50 -5.93 -13.61
N LEU A 115 2.40 -7.09 -12.97
CA LEU A 115 3.19 -8.29 -13.33
C LEU A 115 2.34 -9.24 -14.18
N GLU A 116 1.05 -9.33 -13.85
CA GLU A 116 0.04 -10.22 -14.42
C GLU A 116 0.33 -11.71 -14.20
N SER A 117 1.50 -12.21 -14.61
CA SER A 117 1.95 -13.59 -14.42
C SER A 117 3.48 -13.66 -14.43
N ALA A 118 4.05 -14.55 -13.61
CA ALA A 118 5.47 -14.86 -13.62
C ALA A 118 5.85 -15.99 -14.61
N ASP A 119 4.87 -16.55 -15.32
CA ASP A 119 5.07 -17.64 -16.29
C ASP A 119 5.45 -17.09 -17.66
N GLU A 120 6.63 -17.45 -18.15
CA GLU A 120 7.20 -16.97 -19.41
C GLU A 120 6.31 -17.26 -20.62
N GLU A 121 5.60 -18.39 -20.64
CA GLU A 121 4.70 -18.73 -21.75
C GLU A 121 3.43 -17.86 -21.74
N VAL A 122 2.94 -17.50 -20.54
CA VAL A 122 1.84 -16.54 -20.39
C VAL A 122 2.31 -15.15 -20.79
N ILE A 123 3.50 -14.73 -20.36
CA ILE A 123 4.13 -13.45 -20.75
C ILE A 123 4.18 -13.33 -22.27
N ARG A 124 4.76 -14.33 -22.94
CA ARG A 124 4.94 -14.35 -24.39
C ARG A 124 3.61 -14.31 -25.15
N LYS A 125 2.63 -15.14 -24.76
CA LYS A 125 1.32 -15.18 -25.45
C LYS A 125 0.50 -13.91 -25.29
N ASN A 126 0.72 -13.16 -24.22
CA ASN A 126 -0.07 -11.98 -23.89
C ASN A 126 0.66 -10.67 -24.14
N PHE A 127 1.87 -10.73 -24.71
CA PHE A 127 2.71 -9.57 -24.96
C PHE A 127 2.93 -8.74 -23.68
N LEU A 128 3.12 -9.41 -22.54
CA LEU A 128 3.45 -8.74 -21.29
C LEU A 128 4.85 -8.14 -21.42
N LYS A 129 4.98 -6.86 -21.07
CA LYS A 129 6.14 -6.05 -21.44
C LYS A 129 7.33 -6.17 -20.49
N VAL A 130 7.17 -6.85 -19.35
CA VAL A 130 8.21 -6.95 -18.32
C VAL A 130 8.34 -8.39 -17.83
N SER A 131 9.59 -8.83 -17.71
CA SER A 131 9.92 -10.16 -17.16
C SER A 131 9.78 -10.18 -15.63
N PRO A 132 9.67 -11.36 -15.00
CA PRO A 132 9.65 -11.44 -13.54
C PRO A 132 10.91 -10.83 -12.91
N GLU A 133 12.09 -11.05 -13.50
CA GLU A 133 13.32 -10.43 -13.01
C GLU A 133 13.30 -8.90 -13.14
N GLY A 134 12.77 -8.36 -14.25
CA GLY A 134 12.60 -6.92 -14.41
C GLY A 134 11.68 -6.32 -13.34
N VAL A 135 10.58 -6.99 -13.00
CA VAL A 135 9.72 -6.58 -11.88
C VAL A 135 10.44 -6.67 -10.55
N ARG A 136 11.25 -7.71 -10.30
CA ARG A 136 12.07 -7.79 -9.07
C ARG A 136 13.05 -6.62 -8.97
N ARG A 137 13.76 -6.27 -10.05
CA ARG A 137 14.64 -5.10 -10.08
C ARG A 137 13.88 -3.81 -9.78
N ALA A 138 12.69 -3.64 -10.37
CA ALA A 138 11.84 -2.50 -10.08
C ALA A 138 11.40 -2.44 -8.60
N ILE A 139 11.08 -3.58 -7.99
CA ILE A 139 10.77 -3.69 -6.55
C ILE A 139 11.97 -3.27 -5.70
N ARG A 140 13.19 -3.71 -6.05
CA ARG A 140 14.43 -3.31 -5.36
C ARG A 140 14.61 -1.78 -5.39
N ILE A 141 14.48 -1.17 -6.57
CA ILE A 141 14.59 0.28 -6.74
C ILE A 141 13.55 1.03 -5.89
N VAL A 142 12.27 0.62 -5.91
CA VAL A 142 11.25 1.28 -5.10
C VAL A 142 11.53 1.12 -3.60
N ASN A 143 11.98 -0.06 -3.16
CA ASN A 143 12.39 -0.24 -1.76
C ASN A 143 13.53 0.70 -1.38
N GLU A 144 14.55 0.82 -2.22
CA GLU A 144 15.71 1.68 -1.94
C GLU A 144 15.32 3.16 -1.80
N VAL A 145 14.39 3.66 -2.62
CA VAL A 145 13.98 5.06 -2.58
C VAL A 145 12.89 5.37 -1.55
N GLY A 146 12.04 4.40 -1.21
CA GLY A 146 10.77 4.67 -0.51
C GLY A 146 10.53 3.87 0.77
N ALA A 147 11.35 2.87 1.09
CA ALA A 147 11.22 2.08 2.33
C ALA A 147 11.79 2.79 3.57
N PHE A 148 11.65 4.12 3.65
CA PHE A 148 11.93 4.91 4.84
C PHE A 148 10.63 5.47 5.43
N ARG A 149 10.70 5.97 6.66
CA ARG A 149 9.57 6.60 7.35
C ARG A 149 9.97 8.00 7.78
N GLU A 150 9.11 8.98 7.54
CA GLU A 150 9.31 10.35 8.06
C GLU A 150 9.15 10.38 9.58
N ARG A 151 8.13 9.68 10.08
CA ARG A 151 7.89 9.51 11.52
C ARG A 151 8.45 8.18 11.97
N LYS A 152 9.08 8.14 13.16
CA LYS A 152 9.60 6.89 13.76
C LYS A 152 8.56 5.77 13.80
N ASN A 153 7.32 6.11 14.15
CA ASN A 153 6.16 5.22 14.20
C ASN A 153 5.23 5.37 12.98
N GLY A 154 5.65 6.01 11.89
CA GLY A 154 4.80 6.27 10.73
C GLY A 154 4.71 5.12 9.73
N LEU A 155 4.00 5.38 8.64
CA LEU A 155 3.99 4.48 7.49
C LEU A 155 5.27 4.68 6.66
N TYR A 156 5.65 3.64 5.91
CA TYR A 156 6.67 3.79 4.87
C TYR A 156 6.18 4.75 3.80
N LYS A 157 7.11 5.48 3.18
CA LYS A 157 6.79 6.55 2.22
C LYS A 157 6.20 6.01 0.93
N LEU A 158 6.98 5.22 0.21
CA LEU A 158 6.57 4.62 -1.06
C LEU A 158 6.99 3.16 -1.11
N LEU A 159 6.03 2.25 -1.27
CA LEU A 159 6.30 0.82 -1.40
C LEU A 159 5.72 0.26 -2.69
N PRO A 160 6.32 -0.80 -3.28
CA PRO A 160 5.75 -1.40 -4.48
C PRO A 160 4.48 -2.20 -4.15
N GLY A 161 3.55 -2.25 -5.09
CA GLY A 161 2.41 -3.18 -5.09
C GLY A 161 2.50 -4.12 -6.29
N ILE A 162 1.92 -5.32 -6.19
CA ILE A 162 1.94 -6.30 -7.29
C ILE A 162 0.51 -6.66 -7.67
N ASN A 163 0.22 -6.64 -8.96
CA ASN A 163 -1.04 -7.12 -9.52
C ASN A 163 -0.81 -8.36 -10.40
N PHE A 164 -1.48 -9.45 -10.05
CA PHE A 164 -1.63 -10.65 -10.87
C PHE A 164 -2.97 -10.62 -11.61
N LEU A 165 -2.98 -11.22 -12.80
CA LEU A 165 -4.15 -11.35 -13.65
C LEU A 165 -4.30 -12.79 -14.12
N VAL A 166 -5.30 -13.47 -13.58
CA VAL A 166 -5.57 -14.90 -13.79
C VAL A 166 -6.59 -15.08 -14.91
N GLY A 167 -6.44 -16.15 -15.70
CA GLY A 167 -7.30 -16.45 -16.84
C GLY A 167 -6.76 -15.94 -18.18
N LEU A 168 -5.47 -15.60 -18.23
CA LEU A 168 -4.78 -15.21 -19.46
C LEU A 168 -4.48 -16.43 -20.37
N PRO A 169 -4.47 -16.26 -21.70
CA PRO A 169 -3.99 -17.23 -22.67
C PRO A 169 -2.64 -17.87 -22.27
N GLY A 170 -2.56 -19.19 -22.35
CA GLY A 170 -1.34 -19.94 -22.03
C GLY A 170 -1.24 -20.41 -20.57
N GLU A 171 -2.15 -20.01 -19.70
CA GLU A 171 -2.13 -20.42 -18.29
C GLU A 171 -2.26 -21.95 -18.11
N THR A 172 -1.36 -22.51 -17.32
CA THR A 172 -1.32 -23.91 -16.93
C THR A 172 -1.34 -24.06 -15.40
N LYS A 173 -1.39 -25.30 -14.90
CA LYS A 173 -1.22 -25.55 -13.46
C LYS A 173 0.14 -25.07 -12.95
N GLU A 174 1.16 -25.12 -13.80
CA GLU A 174 2.53 -24.72 -13.46
C GLU A 174 2.66 -23.21 -13.30
N THR A 175 1.84 -22.43 -14.01
CA THR A 175 1.79 -20.96 -13.89
C THR A 175 1.66 -20.51 -12.44
N PHE A 176 0.81 -21.17 -11.66
CA PHE A 176 0.61 -20.82 -10.25
C PHE A 176 1.83 -21.15 -9.38
N LYS A 177 2.60 -22.20 -9.71
CA LYS A 177 3.84 -22.51 -8.99
C LYS A 177 4.90 -21.45 -9.25
N LYS A 178 5.08 -21.03 -10.51
CA LYS A 178 6.00 -19.94 -10.87
C LYS A 178 5.63 -18.62 -10.18
N ASN A 179 4.34 -18.30 -10.09
CA ASN A 179 3.86 -17.13 -9.34
C ASN A 179 4.21 -17.21 -7.84
N VAL A 180 4.09 -18.40 -7.23
CA VAL A 180 4.51 -18.64 -5.85
C VAL A 180 6.02 -18.47 -5.69
N GLU A 181 6.83 -19.05 -6.57
CA GLU A 181 8.30 -18.96 -6.53
C GLU A 181 8.78 -17.51 -6.67
N PHE A 182 8.15 -16.74 -7.56
CA PHE A 182 8.40 -15.31 -7.68
C PHE A 182 8.16 -14.57 -6.35
N LEU A 183 7.00 -14.80 -5.71
CA LEU A 183 6.66 -14.17 -4.43
C LEU A 183 7.57 -14.64 -3.28
N LYS A 184 7.98 -15.91 -3.26
CA LYS A 184 8.97 -16.41 -2.30
C LYS A 184 10.28 -15.66 -2.43
N SER A 185 10.77 -15.46 -3.65
CA SER A 185 12.04 -14.78 -3.85
C SER A 185 12.05 -13.34 -3.31
N ILE A 186 10.90 -12.64 -3.36
CA ILE A 186 10.76 -11.31 -2.75
C ILE A 186 10.89 -11.39 -1.22
N LEU A 187 10.28 -12.40 -0.59
CA LEU A 187 10.38 -12.62 0.86
C LEU A 187 11.81 -12.94 1.29
N ASP A 188 12.49 -13.79 0.52
CA ASP A 188 13.86 -14.28 0.76
C ASP A 188 14.87 -13.13 0.66
N GLU A 189 14.67 -12.20 -0.27
CA GLU A 189 15.48 -10.99 -0.41
C GLU A 189 15.16 -9.91 0.65
N GLY A 190 14.17 -10.13 1.50
CA GLY A 190 13.79 -9.16 2.54
C GLY A 190 13.07 -7.92 2.01
N LEU A 191 12.66 -7.91 0.74
CA LEU A 191 12.00 -6.77 0.11
C LEU A 191 10.59 -6.56 0.66
N LEU A 192 10.17 -5.30 0.75
CA LEU A 192 8.83 -4.92 1.17
C LEU A 192 7.93 -4.74 -0.06
N VAL A 193 6.71 -5.26 0.05
CA VAL A 193 5.62 -5.05 -0.91
C VAL A 193 4.40 -4.64 -0.13
N ARG A 194 3.81 -3.49 -0.46
CA ARG A 194 2.62 -2.98 0.24
C ARG A 194 1.47 -3.96 0.20
N ARG A 195 1.21 -4.54 -0.98
CA ARG A 195 0.05 -5.38 -1.23
C ARG A 195 0.20 -6.21 -2.51
N VAL A 196 -0.34 -7.43 -2.46
CA VAL A 196 -0.62 -8.23 -3.65
C VAL A 196 -2.12 -8.20 -3.96
N ASN A 197 -2.45 -7.91 -5.21
CA ASN A 197 -3.79 -8.01 -5.76
C ASN A 197 -3.81 -9.12 -6.79
N ILE A 198 -4.83 -9.98 -6.72
CA ILE A 198 -5.03 -11.07 -7.67
C ILE A 198 -6.41 -10.86 -8.27
N ARG A 199 -6.45 -10.56 -9.57
CA ARG A 199 -7.67 -10.28 -10.32
C ARG A 199 -7.89 -11.34 -11.39
N GLN A 200 -9.11 -11.44 -11.89
CA GLN A 200 -9.40 -12.22 -13.08
C GLN A 200 -9.45 -11.30 -14.29
N VAL A 201 -9.06 -11.84 -15.44
CA VAL A 201 -9.20 -11.16 -16.72
C VAL A 201 -10.66 -10.74 -16.92
N MET A 202 -10.85 -9.50 -17.34
CA MET A 202 -12.08 -9.03 -17.95
C MET A 202 -11.83 -8.83 -19.44
N VAL A 203 -12.80 -9.20 -20.28
CA VAL A 203 -12.72 -9.04 -21.73
C VAL A 203 -13.59 -7.86 -22.09
N PHE A 204 -12.97 -6.88 -22.74
CA PHE A 204 -13.65 -5.74 -23.34
C PHE A 204 -13.58 -5.89 -24.86
N GLU A 205 -14.66 -5.49 -25.54
CA GLU A 205 -14.68 -5.43 -27.00
C GLU A 205 -13.53 -4.55 -27.53
N GLU A 206 -13.08 -4.82 -28.76
CA GLU A 206 -11.96 -4.10 -29.43
C GLU A 206 -10.57 -4.27 -28.79
N THR A 207 -10.46 -4.96 -27.65
CA THR A 207 -9.14 -5.31 -27.10
C THR A 207 -8.62 -6.60 -27.74
N PRO A 208 -7.28 -6.77 -27.89
CA PRO A 208 -6.72 -8.01 -28.45
C PRO A 208 -7.15 -9.29 -27.73
N ILE A 209 -7.47 -9.20 -26.43
CA ILE A 209 -7.89 -10.39 -25.66
C ILE A 209 -9.30 -10.87 -26.03
N SER A 210 -10.15 -10.02 -26.60
CA SER A 210 -11.50 -10.39 -27.05
C SER A 210 -11.47 -11.42 -28.18
N GLU A 211 -10.45 -11.35 -29.04
CA GLU A 211 -10.22 -12.31 -30.12
C GLU A 211 -9.56 -13.61 -29.60
N MET A 212 -8.77 -13.50 -28.52
CA MET A 212 -8.01 -14.62 -27.96
C MET A 212 -8.84 -15.51 -27.02
N VAL A 213 -9.82 -14.94 -26.31
CA VAL A 213 -10.51 -15.61 -25.20
C VAL A 213 -12.02 -15.38 -25.24
N LYS A 214 -12.78 -16.43 -25.56
CA LYS A 214 -14.25 -16.42 -25.50
C LYS A 214 -14.82 -16.45 -24.07
N ARG A 215 -14.06 -16.98 -23.09
CA ARG A 215 -14.46 -17.08 -21.68
C ARG A 215 -13.25 -16.81 -20.76
N PRO A 216 -13.15 -15.64 -20.12
CA PRO A 216 -11.94 -15.22 -19.38
C PRO A 216 -11.80 -15.83 -17.98
N LYS A 217 -12.30 -17.05 -17.78
CA LYS A 217 -12.16 -17.77 -16.52
C LYS A 217 -11.03 -18.78 -16.63
N THR A 218 -10.18 -18.82 -15.60
CA THR A 218 -9.18 -19.89 -15.49
C THR A 218 -9.86 -21.26 -15.55
N LYS A 219 -9.27 -22.16 -16.34
CA LYS A 219 -9.65 -23.58 -16.36
C LYS A 219 -9.09 -24.35 -15.15
N HIS A 220 -8.13 -23.76 -14.44
CA HIS A 220 -7.39 -24.35 -13.32
C HIS A 220 -7.87 -23.78 -11.98
N ARG A 221 -9.18 -23.83 -11.75
CA ARG A 221 -9.81 -23.21 -10.57
C ARG A 221 -9.21 -23.70 -9.26
N ARG A 222 -8.88 -25.00 -9.16
CA ARG A 222 -8.30 -25.58 -7.93
C ARG A 222 -6.93 -24.98 -7.63
N GLU A 223 -6.09 -24.84 -8.63
CA GLU A 223 -4.75 -24.27 -8.52
C GLU A 223 -4.80 -22.77 -8.22
N PHE A 224 -5.75 -22.05 -8.82
CA PHE A 224 -6.01 -20.65 -8.51
C PHE A 224 -6.43 -20.43 -7.04
N GLU A 225 -7.34 -21.24 -6.50
CA GLU A 225 -7.74 -21.13 -5.09
C GLU A 225 -6.56 -21.41 -4.15
N LYS A 226 -5.77 -22.46 -4.43
CA LYS A 226 -4.55 -22.77 -3.68
C LYS A 226 -3.53 -21.62 -3.73
N PHE A 227 -3.37 -20.99 -4.89
CA PHE A 227 -2.49 -19.83 -5.03
C PHE A 227 -2.96 -18.66 -4.15
N LYS A 228 -4.26 -18.33 -4.16
CA LYS A 228 -4.80 -17.26 -3.31
C LYS A 228 -4.63 -17.55 -1.81
N GLU A 229 -4.89 -18.78 -1.40
CA GLU A 229 -4.70 -19.22 -0.01
C GLU A 229 -3.23 -19.11 0.39
N TRP A 230 -2.33 -19.64 -0.43
CA TRP A 230 -0.89 -19.54 -0.20
C TRP A 230 -0.43 -18.07 -0.08
N VAL A 231 -0.88 -17.19 -0.99
CA VAL A 231 -0.54 -15.76 -0.92
C VAL A 231 -1.02 -15.15 0.38
N ARG A 232 -2.23 -15.45 0.85
CA ARG A 232 -2.75 -14.88 2.11
C ARG A 232 -1.92 -15.30 3.32
N GLU A 233 -1.63 -16.58 3.44
CA GLU A 233 -1.00 -17.16 4.63
C GLU A 233 0.52 -16.99 4.64
N ASN A 234 1.16 -17.16 3.48
CA ASN A 234 2.61 -17.29 3.39
C ASN A 234 3.28 -16.03 2.83
N PHE A 235 2.54 -15.13 2.17
CA PHE A 235 3.08 -13.86 1.69
C PHE A 235 2.47 -12.66 2.41
N ASP A 236 1.16 -12.45 2.30
CA ASP A 236 0.48 -11.27 2.81
C ASP A 236 0.64 -11.15 4.33
N LEU A 237 0.39 -12.21 5.12
CA LEU A 237 0.51 -12.12 6.59
C LEU A 237 1.96 -11.80 7.08
N PRO A 238 3.02 -12.49 6.63
CA PRO A 238 4.40 -12.08 6.93
C PRO A 238 4.71 -10.66 6.45
N MET A 239 4.22 -10.29 5.27
CA MET A 239 4.45 -8.96 4.71
C MET A 239 3.74 -7.86 5.52
N MET A 240 2.51 -8.09 6.00
CA MET A 240 1.78 -7.16 6.86
C MET A 240 2.56 -6.87 8.15
N LYS A 241 3.21 -7.88 8.73
CA LYS A 241 4.07 -7.70 9.92
C LYS A 241 5.31 -6.84 9.62
N ARG A 242 5.90 -6.96 8.42
CA ARG A 242 7.06 -6.16 7.98
C ARG A 242 6.68 -4.72 7.60
N VAL A 243 5.55 -4.55 6.91
CA VAL A 243 5.08 -3.26 6.38
C VAL A 243 4.40 -2.41 7.47
N PHE A 244 3.67 -3.05 8.40
CA PHE A 244 2.95 -2.38 9.48
C PHE A 244 3.33 -2.95 10.85
N PRO A 245 4.60 -2.99 11.26
CA PRO A 245 5.02 -3.57 12.54
C PRO A 245 4.24 -2.98 13.71
N VAL A 246 4.06 -3.78 14.77
CA VAL A 246 3.43 -3.33 16.02
C VAL A 246 4.07 -2.02 16.50
N GLY A 247 3.24 -1.06 16.92
CA GLY A 247 3.66 0.30 17.26
C GLY A 247 3.57 1.29 16.10
N THR A 248 3.27 0.85 14.87
CA THR A 248 2.99 1.76 13.75
C THR A 248 1.70 2.54 14.03
N VAL A 249 1.73 3.86 13.91
CA VAL A 249 0.60 4.76 14.04
C VAL A 249 0.08 5.15 12.67
N ILE A 250 -1.17 4.80 12.41
CA ILE A 250 -1.93 5.14 11.22
C ILE A 250 -2.83 6.31 11.58
N ARG A 251 -2.61 7.48 10.95
CA ARG A 251 -3.32 8.72 11.28
C ARG A 251 -4.60 8.87 10.50
N ASP A 252 -5.55 9.64 11.00
CA ASP A 252 -6.78 10.01 10.28
C ASP A 252 -7.56 8.79 9.72
N VAL A 253 -7.72 7.74 10.53
CA VAL A 253 -8.53 6.56 10.17
C VAL A 253 -10.00 6.91 10.32
N ILE A 254 -10.72 6.90 9.19
CA ILE A 254 -12.16 7.10 9.16
C ILE A 254 -12.83 5.80 9.58
N LEU A 255 -13.72 5.88 10.58
CA LEU A 255 -14.50 4.74 11.07
C LEU A 255 -15.71 4.53 10.16
N GLU A 256 -15.71 3.48 9.35
CA GLU A 256 -16.62 3.33 8.21
C GLU A 256 -17.79 2.36 8.48
N ALA A 257 -17.55 1.31 9.27
CA ALA A 257 -18.54 0.26 9.46
C ALA A 257 -18.31 -0.54 10.75
N HIS A 258 -19.35 -1.26 11.18
CA HIS A 258 -19.22 -2.29 12.21
C HIS A 258 -19.13 -3.68 11.60
N ASP A 259 -18.31 -4.53 12.21
CA ASP A 259 -18.21 -5.96 11.90
C ASP A 259 -18.24 -6.75 13.22
N GLY A 260 -19.45 -7.19 13.59
CA GLY A 260 -19.73 -7.77 14.90
C GLY A 260 -19.41 -6.79 16.04
N ALA A 261 -18.44 -7.16 16.89
CA ALA A 261 -17.98 -6.34 18.01
C ALA A 261 -16.75 -5.46 17.68
N HIS A 262 -16.46 -5.28 16.38
CA HIS A 262 -15.35 -4.45 15.91
C HIS A 262 -15.86 -3.24 15.12
N THR A 263 -15.06 -2.19 15.11
CA THR A 263 -15.19 -1.07 14.17
C THR A 263 -14.12 -1.21 13.10
N LEU A 264 -14.54 -1.08 11.85
CA LEU A 264 -13.69 -1.08 10.67
C LEU A 264 -13.40 0.35 10.26
N GLY A 265 -12.16 0.64 9.88
CA GLY A 265 -11.79 1.95 9.37
C GLY A 265 -10.61 1.92 8.42
N ARG A 266 -10.48 2.98 7.63
CA ARG A 266 -9.38 3.18 6.68
C ARG A 266 -8.99 4.65 6.61
N GLN A 267 -7.75 4.90 6.24
CA GLN A 267 -7.33 6.24 5.79
C GLN A 267 -7.87 6.53 4.40
N ILE A 268 -8.01 7.81 4.07
CA ILE A 268 -8.07 8.23 2.66
C ILE A 268 -6.65 8.11 2.09
N GLY A 269 -6.48 7.36 1.00
CA GLY A 269 -5.18 7.15 0.37
C GLY A 269 -5.23 6.12 -0.75
N THR A 270 -4.07 5.87 -1.37
CA THR A 270 -3.93 4.79 -2.37
C THR A 270 -3.80 3.44 -1.66
N TYR A 271 -4.69 2.49 -1.97
CA TYR A 271 -4.77 1.15 -1.36
C TYR A 271 -4.64 1.15 0.19
N PRO A 272 -5.48 1.91 0.91
CA PRO A 272 -5.37 2.03 2.36
C PRO A 272 -5.62 0.68 3.03
N ILE A 273 -4.89 0.43 4.13
CA ILE A 273 -5.05 -0.81 4.89
C ILE A 273 -6.32 -0.75 5.73
N LEU A 274 -7.04 -1.87 5.79
CA LEU A 274 -8.16 -2.00 6.70
C LEU A 274 -7.65 -2.09 8.14
N VAL A 275 -8.16 -1.22 9.01
CA VAL A 275 -7.95 -1.27 10.45
C VAL A 275 -9.17 -1.91 11.09
N ARG A 276 -8.94 -2.89 11.97
CA ARG A 276 -9.95 -3.53 12.80
C ARG A 276 -9.74 -3.12 14.24
N ILE A 277 -10.64 -2.30 14.77
CA ILE A 277 -10.63 -1.87 16.17
C ILE A 277 -11.53 -2.80 16.97
N PRO A 278 -11.05 -3.48 18.03
CA PRO A 278 -11.83 -4.46 18.78
C PRO A 278 -12.83 -3.84 19.76
N GLU A 279 -13.51 -2.77 19.35
CA GLU A 279 -14.56 -2.08 20.10
C GLU A 279 -15.54 -1.41 19.13
N LYS A 280 -16.78 -1.19 19.59
CA LYS A 280 -17.77 -0.40 18.84
C LYS A 280 -17.58 1.07 19.17
N LEU A 281 -17.11 1.83 18.19
CA LEU A 281 -16.91 3.28 18.27
C LEU A 281 -17.91 4.01 17.39
N GLU A 282 -18.10 5.30 17.60
CA GLU A 282 -18.99 6.10 16.74
C GLU A 282 -18.46 6.12 15.29
N LEU A 283 -19.32 5.80 14.32
CA LEU A 283 -18.97 5.82 12.90
C LEU A 283 -18.79 7.25 12.37
N PHE A 284 -18.09 7.37 11.25
CA PHE A 284 -17.76 8.60 10.53
C PHE A 284 -16.92 9.62 11.33
N LYS A 285 -16.31 9.18 12.43
CA LYS A 285 -15.23 9.91 13.09
C LYS A 285 -13.88 9.54 12.49
N SER A 286 -12.94 10.47 12.60
CA SER A 286 -11.53 10.26 12.30
C SER A 286 -10.78 10.03 13.62
N VAL A 287 -9.98 8.97 13.68
CA VAL A 287 -9.12 8.67 14.84
C VAL A 287 -7.74 8.24 14.37
N ASP A 288 -6.71 8.54 15.15
CA ASP A 288 -5.41 7.93 14.99
C ASP A 288 -5.42 6.56 15.67
N VAL A 289 -4.73 5.57 15.10
CA VAL A 289 -4.66 4.21 15.65
C VAL A 289 -3.24 3.70 15.69
N VAL A 290 -2.88 3.01 16.78
CA VAL A 290 -1.64 2.23 16.85
C VAL A 290 -1.91 0.78 16.48
N VAL A 291 -1.05 0.20 15.64
CA VAL A 291 -1.11 -1.21 15.25
C VAL A 291 -0.62 -2.08 16.40
N VAL A 292 -1.45 -3.03 16.81
CA VAL A 292 -1.15 -4.00 17.88
C VAL A 292 -1.19 -5.46 17.42
N GLY A 293 -1.68 -5.71 16.21
CA GLY A 293 -1.70 -7.04 15.62
C GLY A 293 -2.04 -7.03 14.13
N HIS A 294 -2.08 -8.22 13.54
CA HIS A 294 -2.18 -8.40 12.10
C HIS A 294 -3.15 -9.50 11.74
N ARG A 295 -3.75 -9.35 10.56
CA ARG A 295 -4.36 -10.41 9.77
C ARG A 295 -3.78 -10.33 8.35
N GLU A 296 -4.17 -11.25 7.50
CA GLU A 296 -3.64 -11.40 6.14
C GLU A 296 -3.86 -10.12 5.30
N ARG A 297 -4.97 -9.39 5.50
CA ARG A 297 -5.28 -8.18 4.71
C ARG A 297 -5.72 -6.98 5.53
N SER A 298 -5.46 -6.99 6.83
CA SER A 298 -5.86 -5.93 7.75
C SER A 298 -4.94 -5.90 8.96
N VAL A 299 -4.90 -4.77 9.65
CA VAL A 299 -4.26 -4.65 10.96
C VAL A 299 -5.30 -4.61 12.07
N ILE A 300 -4.92 -5.03 13.27
CA ILE A 300 -5.67 -4.77 14.49
C ILE A 300 -5.12 -3.49 15.09
N GLY A 301 -5.99 -2.52 15.32
CA GLY A 301 -5.62 -1.19 15.81
C GLY A 301 -6.35 -0.82 17.09
N ILE A 302 -5.71 0.03 17.89
CA ILE A 302 -6.31 0.66 19.08
C ILE A 302 -6.23 2.18 18.89
N PRO A 303 -7.31 2.94 19.15
CA PRO A 303 -7.28 4.40 19.07
C PRO A 303 -6.20 5.00 19.97
N VAL A 304 -5.53 6.05 19.49
CA VAL A 304 -4.55 6.82 20.25
C VAL A 304 -4.99 8.28 20.38
N PRO A 305 -4.65 8.97 21.49
CA PRO A 305 -3.87 8.48 22.63
C PRO A 305 -4.61 7.40 23.46
N ILE A 306 -3.87 6.41 23.95
CA ILE A 306 -4.39 5.36 24.84
C ILE A 306 -4.46 5.92 26.26
N ASP A 307 -5.65 6.33 26.71
CA ASP A 307 -5.89 6.66 28.12
C ASP A 307 -5.83 5.38 28.96
N ILE A 308 -4.68 5.12 29.60
CA ILE A 308 -4.47 3.86 30.33
C ILE A 308 -5.38 3.72 31.55
N ASN A 309 -5.86 4.83 32.10
CA ASN A 309 -6.73 4.86 33.27
C ASN A 309 -8.21 4.64 32.89
N ARG A 310 -8.60 4.91 31.64
CA ARG A 310 -9.99 4.74 31.17
C ARG A 310 -10.22 3.66 30.13
N ILE A 311 -9.18 3.19 29.43
CA ILE A 311 -9.28 2.18 28.37
C ILE A 311 -9.98 0.90 28.89
N SER A 312 -10.86 0.34 28.05
CA SER A 312 -11.65 -0.84 28.41
C SER A 312 -10.77 -2.07 28.64
N LEU A 313 -11.22 -2.99 29.51
CA LEU A 313 -10.54 -4.28 29.75
C LEU A 313 -10.34 -5.03 28.42
N LYS A 314 -11.31 -4.94 27.51
CA LYS A 314 -11.21 -5.58 26.19
C LYS A 314 -10.03 -5.04 25.40
N LEU A 315 -9.91 -3.72 25.22
CA LEU A 315 -8.80 -3.15 24.45
C LEU A 315 -7.45 -3.37 25.14
N LEU A 316 -7.38 -3.38 26.48
CA LEU A 316 -6.14 -3.73 27.20
C LEU A 316 -5.59 -5.09 26.78
N THR A 317 -6.44 -6.11 26.62
CA THR A 317 -5.98 -7.46 26.23
C THR A 317 -5.39 -7.55 24.82
N TYR A 318 -5.58 -6.50 24.00
CA TYR A 318 -4.95 -6.40 22.68
C TYR A 318 -3.61 -5.67 22.71
N LEU A 319 -3.24 -5.03 23.83
CA LEU A 319 -1.95 -4.36 23.93
C LEU A 319 -0.80 -5.39 23.88
N PRO A 320 0.34 -5.05 23.25
CA PRO A 320 1.45 -5.98 23.12
C PRO A 320 1.94 -6.48 24.48
N GLY A 321 1.97 -7.80 24.66
CA GLY A 321 2.44 -8.43 25.90
C GLY A 321 1.46 -8.38 27.08
N VAL A 322 0.21 -7.92 26.88
CA VAL A 322 -0.79 -7.87 27.95
C VAL A 322 -1.72 -9.08 27.88
N SER A 323 -1.58 -9.99 28.84
CA SER A 323 -2.52 -11.09 29.03
C SER A 323 -3.84 -10.61 29.67
N ARG A 324 -4.85 -11.49 29.78
CA ARG A 324 -6.10 -11.16 30.47
C ARG A 324 -5.89 -10.89 31.96
N GLU A 325 -4.98 -11.63 32.57
CA GLU A 325 -4.56 -11.47 33.96
C GLU A 325 -3.85 -10.12 34.14
N THR A 326 -2.89 -9.82 33.26
CA THR A 326 -2.17 -8.54 33.25
C THR A 326 -3.14 -7.37 33.06
N ALA A 327 -4.09 -7.48 32.13
CA ALA A 327 -5.10 -6.45 31.90
C ALA A 327 -5.96 -6.20 33.16
N SER A 328 -6.31 -7.26 33.89
CA SER A 328 -7.05 -7.16 35.14
C SER A 328 -6.20 -6.51 36.25
N GLU A 329 -4.91 -6.84 36.33
CA GLU A 329 -3.98 -6.19 37.25
C GLU A 329 -3.82 -4.70 36.96
N ILE A 330 -3.70 -4.31 35.68
CA ILE A 330 -3.69 -2.91 35.27
C ILE A 330 -4.95 -2.20 35.76
N ILE A 331 -6.14 -2.79 35.57
CA ILE A 331 -7.42 -2.22 36.02
C ILE A 331 -7.43 -2.01 37.54
N LEU A 332 -6.94 -2.98 38.31
CA LEU A 332 -6.90 -2.92 39.77
C LEU A 332 -5.92 -1.88 40.32
N LYS A 333 -4.84 -1.58 39.58
CA LYS A 333 -3.81 -0.61 39.99
C LYS A 333 -4.05 0.81 39.47
N ARG A 334 -5.15 1.04 38.74
CA ARG A 334 -5.56 2.40 38.35
C ARG A 334 -5.99 3.24 39.56
N PRO A 335 -5.82 4.57 39.52
CA PRO A 335 -5.15 5.32 38.46
C PRO A 335 -3.62 5.31 38.63
N PHE A 336 -2.90 5.25 37.51
CA PHE A 336 -1.46 5.56 37.48
C PHE A 336 -1.27 7.08 37.45
N LYS A 337 -0.19 7.57 38.09
CA LYS A 337 0.16 9.00 38.18
C LYS A 337 0.91 9.47 36.95
N ASP A 338 1.83 8.66 36.44
CA ASP A 338 2.65 8.97 35.30
C ASP A 338 3.08 7.70 34.54
N LYS A 339 3.75 7.90 33.40
CA LYS A 339 4.24 6.78 32.58
C LYS A 339 5.34 5.99 33.27
N GLY A 340 6.13 6.61 34.15
CA GLY A 340 7.21 5.95 34.88
C GLY A 340 6.67 4.90 35.84
N GLU A 341 5.63 5.26 36.62
CA GLU A 341 4.93 4.32 37.49
C GLU A 341 4.36 3.14 36.69
N LEU A 342 3.64 3.43 35.58
CA LEU A 342 3.07 2.40 34.71
C LEU A 342 4.15 1.43 34.18
N LEU A 343 5.23 1.96 33.62
CA LEU A 343 6.27 1.13 32.98
C LEU A 343 7.15 0.39 33.99
N SER A 344 7.26 0.89 35.23
CA SER A 344 7.93 0.16 36.31
C SER A 344 7.16 -1.11 36.69
N LEU A 345 5.83 -1.08 36.62
CA LEU A 345 4.95 -2.21 36.94
C LEU A 345 4.68 -3.10 35.72
N PHE A 346 4.63 -2.52 34.52
CA PHE A 346 4.27 -3.19 33.27
C PHE A 346 5.25 -2.85 32.13
N PRO A 347 6.53 -3.28 32.22
CA PRO A 347 7.59 -2.92 31.26
C PRO A 347 7.32 -3.40 29.82
N GLN A 348 6.46 -4.41 29.64
CA GLN A 348 6.03 -4.87 28.31
C GLN A 348 5.33 -3.79 27.46
N LEU A 349 4.78 -2.74 28.08
CA LEU A 349 4.11 -1.63 27.41
C LEU A 349 5.09 -0.64 26.74
N GLU A 350 6.40 -0.79 26.94
CA GLU A 350 7.44 0.10 26.39
C GLU A 350 7.31 0.35 24.89
N ARG A 351 6.94 -0.70 24.13
CA ARG A 351 6.80 -0.62 22.65
C ARG A 351 5.77 0.38 22.16
N ILE A 352 4.80 0.74 23.01
CA ILE A 352 3.72 1.67 22.70
C ILE A 352 3.65 2.83 23.71
N ALA A 353 4.69 3.01 24.54
CA ALA A 353 4.71 4.01 25.60
C ALA A 353 4.53 5.44 25.10
N SER A 354 4.97 5.75 23.86
CA SER A 354 4.75 7.06 23.24
C SER A 354 3.27 7.37 23.04
N GLU A 355 2.45 6.35 22.80
CA GLU A 355 1.03 6.49 22.48
C GLU A 355 0.11 6.42 23.71
N ILE A 356 0.65 6.00 24.85
CA ILE A 356 -0.08 5.96 26.12
C ILE A 356 -0.15 7.37 26.70
N LYS A 357 -1.34 7.74 27.21
CA LYS A 357 -1.57 8.92 28.02
C LYS A 357 -1.99 8.48 29.41
N VAL A 358 -1.38 9.11 30.41
CA VAL A 358 -1.76 8.94 31.82
C VAL A 358 -2.41 10.24 32.23
N GLU A 359 -3.74 10.29 32.14
CA GLU A 359 -4.52 11.40 32.73
C GLU A 359 -4.85 11.03 34.18
N GLY A 360 -4.64 11.98 35.09
CA GLY A 360 -4.97 11.83 36.51
C GLY A 360 -6.47 11.78 36.79
#